data_AF-A0A176X127-F1
#
_entry.id   AF-A0A176X127-F1
#
_cell.length_a   1.000
_cell.length_b   1.000
_cell.length_c   1.000
_cell.angle_alpha   90.00
_cell.angle_beta   90.00
_cell.angle_gamma   90.00
#
_symmetry.space_group_name_H-M   'P 1'
#
loop_
_entity.id
_entity.type
_entity.pdbx_description
1 polymer ?
#
loop_
_entity_poly.entity_id
_entity_poly.type
_entity_poly.pdbx_seq_one_letter_code
_entity_poly.pdbx_strand_id
1 'polypeptide(L)'
;MFKDNTVFVIGAGASAEFKLPVGEELMKKIKLNSLFKLDHFRVKQGISPIYQCILDRHSDEPQEIDARMEAMSEIHRAIDLAGSIDEFINRHYDDPLIAEVGKLQIAYAISQAERLSALSDVPRESHVIRITPHLSNTWIKSFAQMLFGKRQADPIWRQ
;
A
#
# COMPACT_ATOMS: atom_id res chain seq x y z
N MET A 1 -9.54 20.30 25.35
CA MET A 1 -8.09 20.31 25.04
C MET A 1 -7.51 19.15 25.82
N PHE A 2 -6.83 18.23 25.15
CA PHE A 2 -6.38 16.99 25.76
C PHE A 2 -5.57 17.28 27.02
N LYS A 3 -5.93 16.63 28.14
CA LYS A 3 -5.11 16.64 29.34
C LYS A 3 -3.77 15.95 29.03
N ASP A 4 -2.76 16.29 29.83
CA ASP A 4 -1.35 15.95 29.67
C ASP A 4 -1.07 14.56 29.08
N ASN A 5 -0.03 14.48 28.22
CA ASN A 5 0.54 13.27 27.62
C ASN A 5 -0.44 12.35 26.86
N THR A 6 -1.23 12.92 25.95
CA THR A 6 -2.11 12.13 25.07
C THR A 6 -1.33 11.47 23.93
N VAL A 7 -1.51 10.16 23.79
CA VAL A 7 -0.98 9.35 22.67
C VAL A 7 -2.11 9.04 21.68
N PHE A 8 -1.87 9.30 20.39
CA PHE A 8 -2.78 8.91 19.32
C PHE A 8 -2.31 7.60 18.69
N VAL A 9 -3.19 6.60 18.64
CA VAL A 9 -2.96 5.35 17.91
C VAL A 9 -3.83 5.37 16.66
N ILE A 10 -3.19 5.46 15.49
CA ILE A 10 -3.86 5.50 14.19
C ILE A 10 -3.62 4.16 13.50
N GLY A 11 -4.69 3.40 13.26
CA GLY A 11 -4.64 2.13 12.54
C GLY A 11 -4.91 2.26 11.05
N ALA A 12 -4.72 1.17 10.31
CA ALA A 12 -4.94 1.11 8.86
C ALA A 12 -6.36 1.54 8.44
N GLY A 13 -7.39 1.32 9.27
CA GLY A 13 -8.76 1.77 8.97
C GLY A 13 -8.90 3.27 8.74
N ALA A 14 -7.99 4.09 9.29
CA ALA A 14 -7.97 5.53 9.05
C ALA A 14 -7.66 5.90 7.58
N SER A 15 -7.14 4.97 6.78
CA SER A 15 -6.81 5.19 5.38
C SER A 15 -7.99 5.03 4.42
N ALA A 16 -9.13 4.49 4.91
CA ALA A 16 -10.30 4.18 4.08
C ALA A 16 -10.92 5.45 3.45
N GLU A 17 -10.95 6.57 4.18
CA GLU A 17 -11.45 7.86 3.67
C GLU A 17 -10.60 8.43 2.53
N PHE A 18 -9.35 7.96 2.37
CA PHE A 18 -8.45 8.33 1.28
C PHE A 18 -8.46 7.32 0.13
N LYS A 19 -9.39 6.35 0.15
CA LYS A 19 -9.53 5.26 -0.83
C LYS A 19 -8.32 4.34 -0.91
N LEU A 20 -7.51 4.28 0.14
CA LEU A 20 -6.44 3.30 0.26
C LEU A 20 -7.04 1.93 0.62
N PRO A 21 -6.66 0.84 -0.07
CA PRO A 21 -7.21 -0.49 0.18
C PRO A 21 -6.78 -0.97 1.56
N VAL A 22 -7.71 -1.55 2.32
CA VAL A 22 -7.46 -2.11 3.64
C VAL A 22 -8.02 -3.52 3.73
N GLY A 23 -7.31 -4.41 4.44
CA GLY A 23 -7.74 -5.79 4.70
C GLY A 23 -8.14 -6.54 3.43
N GLU A 24 -9.41 -6.96 3.38
CA GLU A 24 -10.00 -7.76 2.29
C GLU A 24 -9.89 -7.08 0.91
N GLU A 25 -10.02 -5.75 0.85
CA GLU A 25 -9.92 -5.02 -0.42
C GLU A 25 -8.49 -5.04 -1.00
N LEU A 26 -7.48 -5.07 -0.13
CA LEU A 26 -6.09 -5.27 -0.57
C LEU A 26 -5.90 -6.68 -1.10
N MET A 27 -6.43 -7.70 -0.41
CA MET A 27 -6.34 -9.09 -0.85
C MET A 27 -7.01 -9.31 -2.21
N LYS A 28 -8.21 -8.76 -2.43
CA LYS A 28 -8.90 -8.80 -3.72
C LYS A 28 -8.06 -8.18 -4.83
N LYS A 29 -7.45 -7.02 -4.58
CA LYS A 29 -6.55 -6.37 -5.56
C LYS A 29 -5.34 -7.26 -5.88
N ILE A 30 -4.68 -7.81 -4.86
CA ILE A 30 -3.52 -8.68 -5.06
C ILE A 30 -3.91 -9.95 -5.83
N LYS A 31 -5.05 -10.57 -5.48
CA LYS A 31 -5.59 -11.73 -6.20
C LYS A 31 -5.73 -11.43 -7.70
N LEU A 32 -6.35 -10.31 -8.04
CA LEU A 32 -6.56 -9.91 -9.43
C LEU A 32 -5.25 -9.59 -10.14
N ASN A 33 -4.34 -8.87 -9.48
CA ASN A 33 -3.04 -8.49 -10.05
C ASN A 33 -2.10 -9.68 -10.27
N SER A 34 -2.30 -10.78 -9.54
CA SER A 34 -1.47 -11.99 -9.64
C SER A 34 -1.93 -12.93 -10.76
N LEU A 35 -3.06 -12.63 -11.42
CA LEU A 35 -3.51 -13.40 -12.58
C LEU A 35 -2.82 -12.92 -13.86
N PHE A 36 -1.83 -13.69 -14.32
CA PHE A 36 -1.15 -13.42 -15.58
C PHE A 36 -1.61 -14.38 -16.69
N LYS A 37 -1.81 -13.83 -17.89
CA LYS A 37 -1.95 -14.59 -19.13
C LYS A 37 -1.01 -14.00 -20.17
N LEU A 38 -0.11 -14.83 -20.66
CA LEU A 38 0.87 -14.46 -21.68
C LEU A 38 0.42 -14.97 -23.04
N ASP A 39 0.65 -14.18 -24.08
CA ASP A 39 0.44 -14.53 -25.47
C ASP A 39 1.67 -14.07 -26.26
N HIS A 40 2.44 -15.01 -26.81
CA HIS A 40 3.72 -14.74 -27.49
C HIS A 40 4.64 -13.76 -26.72
N PHE A 41 4.88 -14.04 -25.42
CA PHE A 41 5.68 -13.20 -24.49
C PHE A 41 5.11 -11.80 -24.20
N ARG A 42 3.88 -11.50 -24.62
CA ARG A 42 3.17 -10.27 -24.27
C ARG A 42 2.14 -10.54 -23.19
N VAL A 43 2.06 -9.62 -22.23
CA VAL A 43 1.05 -9.67 -21.16
C VAL A 43 -0.31 -9.34 -21.76
N LYS A 44 -1.17 -10.35 -21.90
CA LYS A 44 -2.59 -10.19 -22.29
C LYS A 44 -3.47 -9.88 -21.08
N GLN A 45 -3.11 -10.45 -19.94
CA GLN A 45 -3.73 -10.20 -18.65
C GLN A 45 -2.65 -10.17 -17.57
N GLY A 46 -2.79 -9.27 -16.60
CA GLY A 46 -1.83 -9.08 -15.51
C GLY A 46 -1.26 -7.66 -15.49
N ILE A 47 -0.31 -7.44 -14.59
CA ILE A 47 0.30 -6.13 -14.37
C ILE A 47 1.63 -6.04 -15.11
N SER A 48 1.65 -5.32 -16.25
CA SER A 48 2.86 -5.20 -17.09
C SER A 48 4.09 -4.66 -16.35
N PRO A 49 4.00 -3.63 -15.47
CA PRO A 49 5.15 -3.18 -14.69
C PRO A 49 5.77 -4.25 -13.79
N ILE A 50 4.95 -5.14 -13.22
CA ILE A 50 5.42 -6.24 -12.38
C ILE A 50 6.12 -7.28 -13.25
N TYR A 51 5.51 -7.66 -14.38
CA TYR A 51 6.10 -8.62 -15.30
C TYR A 51 7.43 -8.11 -15.88
N GLN A 52 7.50 -6.84 -16.27
CA GLN A 52 8.73 -6.22 -16.76
C GLN A 52 9.82 -6.20 -15.68
N CYS A 53 9.48 -5.88 -14.42
CA CYS A 53 10.42 -5.94 -13.31
C CYS A 53 11.03 -7.34 -13.12
N ILE A 54 10.22 -8.40 -13.27
CA ILE A 54 10.70 -9.79 -13.20
C ILE A 54 11.61 -10.11 -14.39
N LEU A 55 11.21 -9.72 -15.60
CA LEU A 55 12.02 -9.91 -16.81
C LEU A 55 13.36 -9.19 -16.72
N ASP A 56 13.38 -7.94 -16.25
CA ASP A 56 14.60 -7.13 -16.15
C ASP A 56 15.58 -7.72 -15.11
N ARG A 57 15.07 -8.38 -14.06
CA ARG A 57 15.89 -9.00 -13.02
C ARG A 57 16.44 -10.37 -13.41
N HIS A 58 15.68 -11.13 -14.21
CA HIS A 58 15.97 -12.54 -14.51
C HIS A 58 16.05 -12.81 -16.01
N SER A 59 16.48 -11.83 -16.81
CA SER A 59 16.46 -11.91 -18.29
C SER A 59 17.25 -13.09 -18.84
N ASP A 60 18.30 -13.49 -18.13
CA ASP A 60 19.22 -14.57 -18.53
C ASP A 60 18.81 -15.94 -17.94
N GLU A 61 17.75 -15.97 -17.12
CA GLU A 61 17.33 -17.13 -16.34
C GLU A 61 15.83 -17.42 -16.55
N PRO A 62 15.43 -18.03 -17.68
CA PRO A 62 14.01 -18.30 -17.98
C PRO A 62 13.28 -19.10 -16.90
N GLN A 63 14.00 -20.03 -16.25
CA GLN A 63 13.46 -20.86 -15.16
C GLN A 63 13.06 -20.02 -13.94
N GLU A 64 13.81 -18.96 -13.64
CA GLU A 64 13.53 -18.04 -12.53
C GLU A 64 12.31 -17.15 -12.81
N ILE A 65 12.08 -16.82 -14.08
CA ILE A 65 10.86 -16.11 -14.51
C ILE A 65 9.67 -17.06 -14.33
N ASP A 66 9.74 -18.27 -14.88
CA ASP A 66 8.65 -19.25 -14.82
C ASP A 66 8.28 -19.58 -13.37
N ALA A 67 9.26 -19.79 -12.48
CA ALA A 67 9.03 -20.06 -11.07
C ALA A 67 8.26 -18.92 -10.36
N ARG A 68 8.56 -17.66 -10.67
CA ARG A 68 7.82 -16.50 -10.13
C ARG A 68 6.42 -16.39 -10.71
N MET A 69 6.24 -16.75 -11.98
CA MET A 69 4.91 -16.78 -12.60
C MET A 69 4.04 -17.89 -11.98
N GLU A 70 4.64 -19.03 -11.62
CA GLU A 70 3.97 -20.10 -10.88
C GLU A 70 3.58 -19.64 -9.46
N ALA A 71 4.48 -18.98 -8.73
CA ALA A 71 4.19 -18.41 -7.42
C ALA A 71 3.07 -17.35 -7.47
N MET A 72 3.03 -16.50 -8.49
CA MET A 72 1.91 -15.57 -8.72
C MET A 72 0.58 -16.30 -8.95
N SER A 73 0.61 -17.38 -9.73
CA SER A 73 -0.57 -18.23 -9.97
C SER A 73 -1.05 -18.89 -8.68
N GLU A 74 -0.14 -19.29 -7.81
CA GLU A 74 -0.47 -19.82 -6.48
C GLU A 74 -1.15 -18.79 -5.58
N ILE A 75 -0.58 -17.58 -5.49
CA ILE A 75 -1.21 -16.45 -4.78
C ILE A 75 -2.64 -16.24 -5.31
N HIS A 76 -2.82 -16.18 -6.63
CA HIS A 76 -4.14 -15.99 -7.23
C HIS A 76 -5.16 -17.06 -6.81
N ARG A 77 -4.73 -18.32 -6.71
CA ARG A 77 -5.61 -19.46 -6.37
C ARG A 77 -5.94 -19.53 -4.88
N ALA A 78 -4.98 -19.25 -4.01
CA ALA A 78 -5.06 -19.62 -2.60
C ALA A 78 -5.21 -18.44 -1.63
N ILE A 79 -5.03 -17.19 -2.08
CA ILE A 79 -5.06 -16.01 -1.19
C ILE A 79 -6.37 -15.86 -0.40
N ASP A 80 -7.53 -16.23 -0.96
CA ASP A 80 -8.82 -16.14 -0.28
C ASP A 80 -8.95 -17.08 0.94
N LEU A 81 -8.05 -18.06 1.07
CA LEU A 81 -8.04 -19.00 2.19
C LEU A 81 -7.29 -18.42 3.42
N ALA A 82 -6.68 -17.24 3.29
CA ALA A 82 -6.03 -16.53 4.38
C ALA A 82 -6.92 -15.41 4.94
N GLY A 83 -6.70 -15.01 6.19
CA GLY A 83 -7.36 -13.85 6.79
C GLY A 83 -6.71 -12.51 6.41
N SER A 84 -5.45 -12.55 5.96
CA SER A 84 -4.73 -11.39 5.41
C SER A 84 -3.63 -11.83 4.43
N ILE A 85 -3.10 -10.88 3.65
CA ILE A 85 -1.93 -11.14 2.80
C ILE A 85 -0.69 -11.46 3.63
N ASP A 86 -0.48 -10.80 4.76
CA ASP A 86 0.65 -11.07 5.66
C ASP A 86 0.58 -12.49 6.21
N GLU A 87 -0.62 -12.94 6.58
CA GLU A 87 -0.84 -14.32 7.03
C GLU A 87 -0.58 -15.31 5.88
N PHE A 88 -1.04 -15.01 4.66
CA PHE A 88 -0.77 -15.84 3.49
C PHE A 88 0.74 -16.02 3.26
N ILE A 89 1.51 -14.93 3.24
CA ILE A 89 2.97 -14.97 3.06
C ILE A 89 3.62 -15.73 4.22
N ASN A 90 3.18 -15.52 5.45
CA ASN A 90 3.73 -16.20 6.62
C ASN A 90 3.45 -17.73 6.62
N ARG A 91 2.34 -18.18 6.04
CA ARG A 91 2.08 -19.62 5.86
C ARG A 91 3.03 -20.28 4.86
N HIS A 92 3.60 -19.51 3.94
CA HIS A 92 4.58 -19.94 2.94
C HIS A 92 5.97 -19.39 3.28
N TYR A 93 6.34 -19.33 4.57
CA TYR A 93 7.58 -18.70 5.02
C TYR A 93 8.85 -19.37 4.47
N ASP A 94 8.75 -20.65 4.10
CA ASP A 94 9.80 -21.47 3.52
C ASP A 94 9.88 -21.35 1.99
N ASP A 95 8.90 -20.70 1.35
CA ASP A 95 8.90 -20.37 -0.06
C ASP A 95 9.32 -18.90 -0.29
N PRO A 96 10.60 -18.67 -0.63
CA PRO A 96 11.11 -17.31 -0.87
C PRO A 96 10.48 -16.65 -2.10
N LEU A 97 9.97 -17.42 -3.08
CA LEU A 97 9.36 -16.89 -4.29
C LEU A 97 8.00 -16.28 -3.97
N ILE A 98 7.15 -16.99 -3.21
CA ILE A 98 5.86 -16.47 -2.75
C ILE A 98 6.08 -15.21 -1.90
N ALA A 99 7.08 -15.21 -1.02
CA ALA A 99 7.42 -14.04 -0.24
C ALA A 99 7.85 -12.84 -1.11
N GLU A 100 8.68 -13.08 -2.13
CA GLU A 100 9.12 -12.03 -3.07
C GLU A 100 7.93 -11.47 -3.86
N VAL A 101 7.20 -12.33 -4.58
CA VAL A 101 6.12 -11.90 -5.46
C VAL A 101 4.93 -11.34 -4.69
N GLY A 102 4.63 -11.88 -3.50
CA GLY A 102 3.59 -11.37 -2.62
C GLY A 102 3.91 -9.95 -2.12
N LYS A 103 5.15 -9.70 -1.68
CA LYS A 103 5.59 -8.36 -1.28
C LYS A 103 5.60 -7.38 -2.46
N LEU A 104 6.00 -7.83 -3.65
CA LEU A 104 5.94 -7.03 -4.87
C LEU A 104 4.49 -6.62 -5.20
N GLN A 105 3.53 -7.53 -5.04
CA GLN A 105 2.11 -7.24 -5.24
C GLN A 105 1.55 -6.26 -4.21
N ILE A 106 1.91 -6.39 -2.93
CA ILE A 106 1.57 -5.41 -1.88
C ILE A 106 2.11 -4.04 -2.25
N ALA A 107 3.40 -3.95 -2.57
CA ALA A 107 4.08 -2.70 -2.90
C ALA A 107 3.41 -2.01 -4.10
N TYR A 108 3.12 -2.78 -5.16
CA TYR A 108 2.42 -2.25 -6.32
C TYR A 108 1.00 -1.78 -5.97
N ALA A 109 0.19 -2.59 -5.27
CA ALA A 109 -1.18 -2.24 -4.92
C ALA A 109 -1.26 -0.96 -4.06
N ILE A 110 -0.33 -0.82 -3.10
CA ILE A 110 -0.21 0.39 -2.28
C ILE A 110 0.25 1.57 -3.12
N SER A 111 1.31 1.43 -3.91
CA SER A 111 1.83 2.52 -4.76
C SER A 111 0.78 3.06 -5.74
N GLN A 112 -0.02 2.17 -6.34
CA GLN A 112 -1.13 2.57 -7.20
C GLN A 112 -2.21 3.32 -6.42
N ALA A 113 -2.53 2.86 -5.21
CA ALA A 113 -3.53 3.50 -4.36
C ALA A 113 -3.08 4.87 -3.86
N GLU A 114 -1.82 5.02 -3.46
CA GLU A 114 -1.23 6.29 -3.06
C GLU A 114 -1.28 7.32 -4.19
N ARG A 115 -0.88 6.92 -5.41
CA ARG A 115 -0.94 7.80 -6.59
C ARG A 115 -2.36 8.27 -6.92
N LEU A 116 -3.38 7.45 -6.63
CA LEU A 116 -4.78 7.75 -6.91
C LEU A 116 -5.54 8.34 -5.70
N SER A 117 -4.87 8.47 -4.56
CA SER A 117 -5.49 8.94 -3.32
C SER A 117 -5.67 10.45 -3.33
N ALA A 118 -6.57 10.97 -2.49
CA ALA A 118 -6.73 12.42 -2.31
C ALA A 118 -5.48 13.13 -1.73
N LEU A 119 -4.47 12.35 -1.31
CA LEU A 119 -3.20 12.84 -0.79
C LEU A 119 -2.13 13.01 -1.89
N SER A 120 -2.37 12.53 -3.12
CA SER A 120 -1.39 12.59 -4.23
C SER A 120 -1.01 14.01 -4.64
N ASP A 121 -1.94 14.96 -4.47
CA ASP A 121 -1.81 16.33 -4.98
C ASP A 121 -1.13 17.28 -3.98
N VAL A 122 -0.61 16.76 -2.86
CA VAL A 122 0.12 17.57 -1.88
C VAL A 122 1.54 17.84 -2.43
N PRO A 123 1.92 19.11 -2.71
CA PRO A 123 3.23 19.40 -3.28
C PRO A 123 4.36 18.97 -2.34
N ARG A 124 5.29 18.15 -2.84
CA ARG A 124 6.44 17.60 -2.08
C ARG A 124 7.33 18.65 -1.43
N GLU A 125 7.38 19.85 -1.99
CA GLU A 125 8.22 20.97 -1.52
C GLU A 125 7.47 21.93 -0.59
N SER A 126 6.19 21.67 -0.30
CA SER A 126 5.43 22.57 0.56
C SER A 126 5.76 22.32 2.03
N HIS A 127 6.44 23.27 2.67
CA HIS A 127 6.58 23.33 4.14
C HIS A 127 5.24 23.62 4.86
N VAL A 128 4.13 23.62 4.13
CA VAL A 128 2.81 23.98 4.61
C VAL A 128 1.85 22.85 4.27
N ILE A 129 1.30 22.20 5.30
CA ILE A 129 0.22 21.23 5.14
C ILE A 129 -1.01 21.99 4.63
N ARG A 130 -1.31 21.83 3.34
CA ARG A 130 -2.54 22.37 2.74
C ARG A 130 -3.62 21.32 2.77
N ILE A 131 -4.63 21.51 3.62
CA ILE A 131 -5.85 20.70 3.54
C ILE A 131 -6.63 21.15 2.31
N THR A 132 -6.52 20.37 1.24
CA THR A 132 -7.27 20.61 0.01
C THR A 132 -8.78 20.42 0.27
N PRO A 133 -9.67 20.99 -0.56
CA PRO A 133 -11.12 20.84 -0.38
C PRO A 133 -11.56 19.37 -0.27
N HIS A 134 -10.93 18.45 -1.00
CA HIS A 134 -11.21 17.02 -0.96
C HIS A 134 -10.83 16.39 0.40
N LEU A 135 -9.77 16.86 1.05
CA LEU A 135 -9.36 16.39 2.38
C LEU A 135 -10.18 17.02 3.52
N SER A 136 -10.85 18.15 3.26
CA SER A 136 -11.60 18.89 4.28
C SER A 136 -12.84 18.17 4.81
N ASN A 137 -13.32 17.14 4.09
CA ASN A 137 -14.43 16.27 4.49
C ASN A 137 -13.96 14.97 5.17
N THR A 138 -12.66 14.83 5.45
CA THR A 138 -12.08 13.65 6.10
C THR A 138 -11.67 13.94 7.55
N TRP A 139 -11.42 12.88 8.33
CA TRP A 139 -10.97 12.97 9.72
C TRP A 139 -9.67 13.78 9.89
N ILE A 140 -8.84 13.91 8.84
CA ILE A 140 -7.56 14.61 8.89
C ILE A 140 -7.72 16.09 9.23
N LYS A 141 -8.84 16.71 8.86
CA LYS A 141 -9.13 18.11 9.21
C LYS A 141 -9.36 18.27 10.69
N SER A 142 -10.24 17.46 11.27
CA SER A 142 -10.53 17.47 12.70
C SER A 142 -9.28 17.11 13.51
N PHE A 143 -8.50 16.15 13.03
CA PHE A 143 -7.24 15.77 13.66
C PHE A 143 -6.18 16.89 13.61
N ALA A 144 -5.99 17.53 12.45
CA ALA A 144 -5.09 18.67 12.33
C ALA A 144 -5.54 19.85 13.22
N GLN A 145 -6.84 20.13 13.29
CA GLN A 145 -7.38 21.14 14.21
C GLN A 145 -7.14 20.77 15.68
N MET A 146 -7.21 19.48 16.03
CA MET A 146 -6.88 19.01 17.37
C MET A 146 -5.39 19.15 17.69
N LEU A 147 -4.50 18.87 16.73
CA LEU A 147 -3.04 18.98 16.88
C LEU A 147 -2.57 20.44 16.96
N PHE A 148 -3.11 21.32 16.11
CA PHE A 148 -2.62 22.69 15.94
C PHE A 148 -3.52 23.74 16.60
N GLY A 149 -4.71 23.35 17.07
CA GLY A 149 -5.77 24.26 17.54
C GLY A 149 -5.44 25.10 18.76
N LYS A 150 -4.32 24.86 19.44
CA LYS A 150 -3.76 25.78 20.45
C LYS A 150 -2.22 25.79 20.45
N ARG A 151 -1.61 26.66 19.64
CA ARG A 151 -0.33 27.30 20.02
C ARG A 151 -0.65 28.55 20.84
N GLN A 152 -0.93 28.39 22.14
CA GLN A 152 -0.41 29.39 23.07
C GLN A 152 1.00 28.91 23.39
N ALA A 153 2.00 29.61 22.88
CA ALA A 153 3.36 29.41 23.34
C ALA A 153 3.35 29.63 24.86
N ASP A 154 3.67 28.61 25.64
CA ASP A 154 3.92 28.81 27.05
C ASP A 154 5.05 29.86 27.19
N PRO A 155 4.83 30.97 27.91
CA PRO A 155 5.81 32.04 28.04
C PRO A 155 6.95 31.69 29.01
N ILE A 156 7.35 30.41 29.09
CA ILE A 156 8.30 29.91 30.11
C ILE A 156 9.77 30.23 29.75
N TRP A 157 10.05 30.77 28.55
CA TRP A 157 11.41 31.16 28.14
C TRP A 157 11.64 32.68 28.03
N ARG A 158 10.97 33.49 28.87
CA ARG A 158 11.33 34.90 29.08
C ARG A 158 11.84 35.12 30.50
N GLN A 159 13.08 34.70 30.77
CA GLN A 159 13.96 35.30 31.79
C GLN A 159 15.38 35.33 31.25
#